data_AF-A0A1Z4QCL4-F1
#
_entry.id   AF-A0A1Z4QCL4-F1
#
_cell.length_a   1.000
_cell.length_b   1.000
_cell.length_c   1.000
_cell.angle_alpha   90.00
_cell.angle_beta   90.00
_cell.angle_gamma   90.00
#
_symmetry.space_group_name_H-M   'P 1'
#
loop_
_entity.id
_entity.type
_entity.pdbx_description
1 polymer ?
#
loop_
_entity_poly.entity_id
_entity_poly.type
_entity_poly.pdbx_seq_one_letter_code
_entity_poly.pdbx_strand_id
1 'polypeptide(L)'
;MKSLESIWLALSIVLTTATQLRPESLPVGIGEVMLVVWMIYIILRILTSGQNIITPIVRVVCLFWLVSSISLSLGNLIASSMNVVSRTVGYDTLALVFACIFSVLLTLSLPYEEHLNKIVVLAISFTIISLMVMLLFPGLIPFVNPWYGGIRFAGWAKNPNQIALLLSMMPFLLLHLLNHERHNQLTRNWYILLMFGISILGFSTNSDALKVAWIVGILILSLLKFNQFISNYISKSQQLYQAFIYSLLFRTLMLLATVGTLYFYHHQQEELYVNEAYNEDSQESVRFTLWIHGIMAISSSPVFGLGPGVYSGMTGPLLNFEAHNTFIDWTTCSGAIGLISYVSLLGWIAWNAWKNNSIILFTAIISIAGFSSFHYVLRHPIFWFYLLTIARWSVLPLKHRDERGNSNAQTLQDLRNWHISRVRQTR
;
A
#
# COMPACT_ATOMS: atom_id res chain seq x y z
N MET A 1 -19.02 -9.90 -20.66
CA MET A 1 -18.30 -8.62 -20.47
C MET A 1 -17.82 -8.41 -19.02
N LYS A 2 -18.69 -8.48 -17.99
CA LYS A 2 -18.28 -8.24 -16.59
C LYS A 2 -17.10 -9.12 -16.08
N SER A 3 -17.02 -10.38 -16.50
CA SER A 3 -15.93 -11.29 -16.13
C SER A 3 -14.58 -10.96 -16.76
N LEU A 4 -14.56 -10.39 -17.97
CA LEU A 4 -13.34 -10.03 -18.69
C LEU A 4 -12.70 -8.80 -18.07
N GLU A 5 -13.50 -7.82 -17.65
CA GLU A 5 -13.01 -6.62 -16.96
C GLU A 5 -12.28 -6.98 -15.64
N SER A 6 -12.82 -7.91 -14.86
CA SER A 6 -12.16 -8.37 -13.63
C SER A 6 -10.81 -9.05 -13.90
N ILE A 7 -10.73 -9.87 -14.96
CA ILE A 7 -9.48 -10.51 -15.37
C ILE A 7 -8.48 -9.45 -15.83
N TRP A 8 -8.93 -8.54 -16.69
CA TRP A 8 -8.10 -7.46 -17.21
C TRP A 8 -7.46 -6.62 -16.10
N LEU A 9 -8.29 -6.14 -15.16
CA LEU A 9 -7.84 -5.33 -14.03
C LEU A 9 -6.87 -6.10 -13.12
N ALA A 10 -7.18 -7.36 -12.81
CA ALA A 10 -6.31 -8.20 -11.99
C ALA A 10 -4.92 -8.38 -12.63
N LEU A 11 -4.89 -8.74 -13.92
CA LEU A 11 -3.63 -8.93 -14.66
C LEU A 11 -2.86 -7.63 -14.81
N SER A 12 -3.54 -6.53 -15.19
CA SER A 12 -2.90 -5.24 -15.43
C SER A 12 -2.19 -4.71 -14.19
N ILE A 13 -2.83 -4.82 -13.02
CA ILE A 13 -2.27 -4.40 -11.74
C ILE A 13 -1.01 -5.19 -11.39
N VAL A 14 -1.04 -6.52 -11.54
CA VAL A 14 0.11 -7.38 -11.28
C VAL A 14 1.27 -7.05 -12.23
N LEU A 15 0.97 -6.88 -13.53
CA LEU A 15 1.97 -6.59 -14.56
C LEU A 15 2.59 -5.19 -14.46
N THR A 16 2.05 -4.27 -13.64
CA THR A 16 2.76 -3.00 -13.34
C THR A 16 4.10 -3.21 -12.65
N THR A 17 4.33 -4.40 -12.08
CA THR A 17 5.61 -4.78 -11.46
C THR A 17 6.58 -5.45 -12.43
N ALA A 18 6.16 -5.77 -13.66
CA ALA A 18 6.95 -6.44 -14.67
C ALA A 18 7.90 -5.48 -15.39
N THR A 19 8.79 -4.85 -14.63
CA THR A 19 9.65 -3.76 -15.12
C THR A 19 10.76 -4.22 -16.07
N GLN A 20 11.07 -5.52 -16.15
CA GLN A 20 11.94 -6.08 -17.19
C GLN A 20 11.26 -6.14 -18.56
N LEU A 21 9.92 -6.13 -18.60
CA LEU A 21 9.15 -6.15 -19.85
C LEU A 21 8.96 -4.75 -20.46
N ARG A 22 9.53 -3.71 -19.84
CA ARG A 22 9.46 -2.34 -20.35
C ARG A 22 10.43 -2.17 -21.53
N PRO A 23 10.01 -1.59 -22.65
CA PRO A 23 10.93 -1.17 -23.70
C PRO A 23 12.01 -0.25 -23.13
N GLU A 24 13.27 -0.39 -23.56
CA GLU A 24 14.40 0.38 -23.01
C GLU A 24 14.22 1.90 -23.16
N SER A 25 13.50 2.33 -24.19
CA SER A 25 13.25 3.74 -24.50
C SER A 25 12.06 4.37 -23.78
N LEU A 26 11.20 3.58 -23.11
CA LEU A 26 9.96 4.06 -22.53
C LEU A 26 9.82 3.69 -21.05
N PRO A 27 9.46 4.65 -20.17
CA PRO A 27 9.22 4.39 -18.76
C PRO A 27 7.90 3.64 -18.49
N VAL A 28 7.17 3.23 -19.53
CA VAL A 28 5.83 2.64 -19.46
C VAL A 28 5.90 1.15 -19.81
N GLY A 29 5.35 0.29 -18.95
CA GLY A 29 5.26 -1.14 -19.18
C GLY A 29 3.89 -1.59 -19.64
N ILE A 30 3.80 -2.90 -19.94
CA ILE A 30 2.56 -3.50 -20.43
C ILE A 30 1.41 -3.37 -19.41
N GLY A 31 1.71 -3.48 -18.11
CA GLY A 31 0.72 -3.31 -17.05
C GLY A 31 0.15 -1.89 -17.01
N GLU A 32 1.01 -0.87 -17.15
CA GLU A 32 0.59 0.53 -17.21
C GLU A 32 -0.26 0.81 -18.46
N VAL A 33 0.13 0.29 -19.64
CA VAL A 33 -0.68 0.42 -20.87
C VAL A 33 -2.05 -0.22 -20.69
N MET A 34 -2.11 -1.44 -20.14
CA MET A 34 -3.37 -2.12 -19.87
C MET A 34 -4.25 -1.33 -18.89
N LEU A 35 -3.66 -0.71 -17.87
CA LEU A 35 -4.37 0.15 -16.93
C LEU A 35 -4.89 1.42 -17.61
N VAL A 36 -4.13 2.06 -18.50
CA VAL A 36 -4.61 3.24 -19.27
C VAL A 36 -5.83 2.87 -20.10
N VAL A 37 -5.77 1.76 -20.85
CA VAL A 37 -6.91 1.29 -21.65
C VAL A 37 -8.12 1.01 -20.77
N TRP A 38 -7.91 0.37 -19.62
CA TRP A 38 -8.97 0.14 -18.64
C TRP A 38 -9.55 1.46 -18.12
N MET A 39 -8.72 2.43 -17.74
CA MET A 39 -9.16 3.74 -17.26
C MET A 39 -9.98 4.49 -18.30
N ILE A 40 -9.57 4.49 -19.58
CA ILE A 40 -10.33 5.07 -20.69
C ILE A 40 -11.71 4.40 -20.80
N TYR A 41 -11.76 3.07 -20.74
CA TYR A 41 -13.01 2.33 -20.75
C TYR A 41 -13.95 2.70 -19.58
N ILE A 42 -13.41 2.86 -18.36
CA ILE A 42 -14.20 3.30 -17.19
C ILE A 42 -14.74 4.71 -17.40
N ILE A 43 -13.92 5.63 -17.91
CA ILE A 43 -14.34 7.01 -18.21
C ILE A 43 -15.48 7.01 -19.23
N LEU A 44 -15.32 6.31 -20.35
CA LEU A 44 -16.35 6.21 -21.38
C LEU A 44 -17.65 5.63 -20.82
N ARG A 45 -17.55 4.55 -20.03
CA ARG A 45 -18.72 3.94 -19.38
C ARG A 45 -19.44 4.92 -18.44
N ILE A 46 -18.69 5.69 -17.65
CA ILE A 46 -19.26 6.72 -16.76
C ILE A 46 -20.00 7.78 -17.58
N LEU A 47 -19.37 8.29 -18.64
CA LEU A 47 -19.96 9.30 -19.52
C LEU A 47 -21.23 8.79 -20.23
N THR A 48 -21.26 7.53 -20.67
CA THR A 48 -22.41 6.96 -21.39
C THR A 48 -23.55 6.52 -20.47
N SER A 49 -23.25 6.03 -19.27
CA SER A 49 -24.26 5.46 -18.38
C SER A 49 -24.90 6.49 -17.46
N GLY A 50 -24.22 7.61 -17.18
CA GLY A 50 -24.65 8.62 -16.22
C GLY A 50 -24.73 8.13 -14.77
N GLN A 51 -24.35 6.87 -14.49
CA GLN A 51 -24.43 6.27 -13.17
C GLN A 51 -23.13 6.54 -12.41
N ASN A 52 -23.14 7.57 -11.57
CA ASN A 52 -22.05 7.87 -10.66
C ASN A 52 -22.44 7.49 -9.23
N ILE A 53 -21.72 6.52 -8.65
CA ILE A 53 -21.84 6.21 -7.23
C ILE A 53 -20.74 6.96 -6.48
N ILE A 54 -21.11 8.11 -5.90
CA ILE A 54 -20.20 8.85 -5.00
C ILE A 54 -20.27 8.19 -3.62
N THR A 55 -19.39 7.22 -3.38
CA THR A 55 -19.23 6.57 -2.07
C THR A 55 -18.41 7.46 -1.11
N PRO A 56 -18.42 7.19 0.21
CA PRO A 56 -17.50 7.84 1.14
C PRO A 56 -16.02 7.64 0.77
N ILE A 57 -15.67 6.48 0.19
CA ILE A 57 -14.31 6.17 -0.24
C ILE A 57 -13.88 7.13 -1.35
N VAL A 58 -14.72 7.32 -2.38
CA VAL A 58 -14.47 8.27 -3.48
C VAL A 58 -14.18 9.67 -2.93
N ARG A 59 -15.00 10.15 -1.97
CA ARG A 59 -14.83 11.49 -1.38
C ARG A 59 -13.49 11.65 -0.67
N VAL A 60 -13.11 10.67 0.15
CA VAL A 60 -11.86 10.71 0.91
C VAL A 60 -10.65 10.64 -0.03
N VAL A 61 -10.69 9.78 -1.05
CA VAL A 61 -9.61 9.66 -2.05
C VAL A 61 -9.48 10.94 -2.89
N CYS A 62 -10.59 11.50 -3.37
CA CYS A 62 -10.57 12.78 -4.09
C CYS A 62 -10.06 13.93 -3.20
N LEU A 63 -10.46 13.97 -1.92
CA LEU A 63 -9.97 14.98 -0.99
C LEU A 63 -8.47 14.84 -0.73
N PHE A 64 -7.99 13.61 -0.51
CA PHE A 64 -6.56 13.31 -0.37
C PHE A 64 -5.78 13.85 -1.57
N TRP A 65 -6.21 13.52 -2.78
CA TRP A 65 -5.51 13.95 -4.00
C TRP A 65 -5.63 15.45 -4.25
N LEU A 66 -6.77 16.07 -3.98
CA LEU A 66 -6.93 17.52 -4.10
C LEU A 66 -5.94 18.26 -3.19
N VAL A 67 -5.90 17.89 -1.90
CA VAL A 67 -4.96 18.47 -0.93
C VAL A 67 -3.51 18.22 -1.36
N SER A 68 -3.21 17.00 -1.81
CA SER A 68 -1.87 16.63 -2.25
C SER A 68 -1.43 17.40 -3.50
N SER A 69 -2.29 17.54 -4.49
CA SER A 69 -2.01 18.28 -5.72
C SER A 69 -1.77 19.76 -5.46
N ILE A 70 -2.54 20.38 -4.56
CA ILE A 70 -2.30 21.77 -4.13
C ILE A 70 -0.93 21.87 -3.46
N SER A 71 -0.63 20.98 -2.52
CA SER A 71 0.64 21.00 -1.78
C SER A 71 1.84 20.81 -2.70
N LEU A 72 1.79 19.80 -3.57
CA LEU A 72 2.85 19.51 -4.55
C LEU A 72 3.05 20.66 -5.54
N SER A 73 1.98 21.31 -5.99
CA SER A 73 2.07 22.44 -6.92
C SER A 73 2.73 23.66 -6.26
N LEU A 74 2.30 23.99 -5.03
CA LEU A 74 2.92 25.06 -4.25
C LEU A 74 4.37 24.74 -3.91
N GLY A 75 4.67 23.50 -3.53
CA GLY A 75 6.03 23.05 -3.27
C GLY A 75 6.93 23.18 -4.50
N ASN A 76 6.43 22.83 -5.69
CA ASN A 76 7.19 22.97 -6.93
C ASN A 76 7.50 24.44 -7.27
N LEU A 77 6.57 25.37 -6.98
CA LEU A 77 6.82 26.81 -7.11
C LEU A 77 7.91 27.28 -6.13
N ILE A 78 7.88 26.79 -4.88
CA ILE A 78 8.91 27.09 -3.87
C ILE A 78 10.28 26.56 -4.34
N ALA A 79 10.36 25.30 -4.76
CA ALA A 79 11.61 24.71 -5.25
C ALA A 79 12.16 25.44 -6.49
N SER A 80 11.28 25.90 -7.38
CA SER A 80 11.65 26.73 -8.53
C SER A 80 12.23 28.06 -8.10
N SER A 81 11.62 28.74 -7.12
CA SER A 81 12.14 30.01 -6.58
C SER A 81 13.49 29.87 -5.88
N MET A 82 13.76 28.69 -5.31
CA MET A 82 15.01 28.38 -4.62
C MET A 82 16.09 27.80 -5.57
N ASN A 83 15.77 27.55 -6.85
CA ASN A 83 16.62 26.84 -7.80
C ASN A 83 17.04 25.43 -7.34
N VAL A 84 16.15 24.72 -6.64
CA VAL A 84 16.40 23.35 -6.12
C VAL A 84 15.44 22.32 -6.71
N VAL A 85 14.81 22.61 -7.85
CA VAL A 85 13.88 21.70 -8.53
C VAL A 85 14.55 20.37 -8.80
N SER A 86 13.89 19.27 -8.41
CA SER A 86 14.43 17.94 -8.62
C SER A 86 14.54 17.60 -10.11
N ARG A 87 15.60 16.88 -10.48
CA ARG A 87 15.79 16.36 -11.84
C ARG A 87 14.71 15.37 -12.26
N THR A 88 14.05 14.72 -11.30
CA THR A 88 12.99 13.73 -11.56
C THR A 88 11.59 14.32 -11.54
N VAL A 89 11.44 15.64 -11.35
CA VAL A 89 10.13 16.31 -11.20
C VAL A 89 9.11 15.91 -12.26
N GLY A 90 9.51 15.84 -13.54
CA GLY A 90 8.62 15.46 -14.63
C GLY A 90 8.15 14.02 -14.53
N TYR A 91 9.06 13.09 -14.25
CA TYR A 91 8.75 11.68 -14.09
C TYR A 91 7.84 11.44 -12.87
N ASP A 92 8.17 12.03 -11.72
CA ASP A 92 7.40 11.85 -10.49
C ASP A 92 6.02 12.52 -10.58
N THR A 93 5.92 13.68 -11.23
CA THR A 93 4.63 14.32 -11.52
C THR A 93 3.74 13.40 -12.34
N LEU A 94 4.26 12.84 -13.45
CA LEU A 94 3.49 11.91 -14.29
C LEU A 94 3.06 10.66 -13.52
N ALA A 95 3.95 10.08 -12.71
CA ALA A 95 3.63 8.90 -11.92
C ALA A 95 2.56 9.18 -10.84
N LEU A 96 2.62 10.34 -10.17
CA LEU A 96 1.61 10.75 -9.18
C LEU A 96 0.27 11.10 -9.83
N VAL A 97 0.25 11.75 -10.99
CA VAL A 97 -0.97 11.99 -11.78
C VAL A 97 -1.59 10.66 -12.20
N PHE A 98 -0.77 9.72 -12.68
CA PHE A 98 -1.23 8.38 -13.02
C PHE A 98 -1.86 7.66 -11.82
N ALA A 99 -1.18 7.68 -10.66
CA ALA A 99 -1.68 7.09 -9.43
C ALA A 99 -2.99 7.75 -8.94
N CYS A 100 -3.10 9.08 -9.08
CA CYS A 100 -4.31 9.84 -8.78
C CYS A 100 -5.49 9.41 -9.65
N ILE A 101 -5.33 9.44 -10.98
CA ILE A 101 -6.38 9.04 -11.92
C ILE A 101 -6.78 7.58 -11.69
N PHE A 102 -5.79 6.68 -11.55
CA PHE A 102 -6.04 5.27 -11.31
C PHE A 102 -6.85 5.04 -10.02
N SER A 103 -6.41 5.62 -8.90
CA SER A 103 -7.06 5.41 -7.60
C SER A 103 -8.48 5.99 -7.57
N VAL A 104 -8.72 7.16 -8.15
CA VAL A 104 -10.07 7.75 -8.26
C VAL A 104 -10.96 6.86 -9.14
N LEU A 105 -10.50 6.46 -10.33
CA LEU A 105 -11.29 5.60 -11.22
C LEU A 105 -11.54 4.20 -10.65
N LEU A 106 -10.60 3.66 -9.87
CA LEU A 106 -10.79 2.40 -9.15
C LEU A 106 -11.97 2.50 -8.18
N THR A 107 -12.06 3.59 -7.40
CA THR A 107 -13.18 3.81 -6.48
C THR A 107 -14.53 4.10 -7.16
N LEU A 108 -14.52 4.58 -8.41
CA LEU A 108 -15.72 4.83 -9.20
C LEU A 108 -16.18 3.60 -9.99
N SER A 109 -15.36 2.55 -10.08
CA SER A 109 -15.66 1.40 -10.93
C SER A 109 -16.67 0.45 -10.29
N LEU A 110 -17.89 0.39 -10.86
CA LEU A 110 -18.94 -0.55 -10.42
C LEU A 110 -18.51 -2.02 -10.47
N PRO A 111 -17.81 -2.53 -11.49
CA PRO A 111 -17.38 -3.93 -11.49
C PRO A 111 -16.29 -4.23 -10.48
N TYR A 112 -15.46 -3.23 -10.12
CA TYR A 112 -14.55 -3.38 -9.00
C TYR A 112 -15.34 -3.56 -7.70
N GLU A 113 -16.39 -2.77 -7.49
CA GLU A 113 -17.31 -2.88 -6.36
C GLU A 113 -18.06 -4.23 -6.30
N GLU A 114 -18.54 -4.73 -7.44
CA GLU A 114 -19.33 -5.98 -7.55
C GLU A 114 -18.47 -7.26 -7.51
N HIS A 115 -17.22 -7.20 -7.98
CA HIS A 115 -16.38 -8.37 -8.22
C HIS A 115 -15.02 -8.33 -7.49
N LEU A 116 -14.90 -7.51 -6.44
CA LEU A 116 -13.66 -7.32 -5.68
C LEU A 116 -12.98 -8.63 -5.28
N ASN A 117 -13.71 -9.55 -4.64
CA ASN A 117 -13.14 -10.82 -4.17
C ASN A 117 -12.55 -11.63 -5.33
N LYS A 118 -13.24 -11.66 -6.47
CA LYS A 118 -12.76 -12.34 -7.67
C LYS A 118 -11.50 -11.67 -8.23
N ILE A 119 -11.46 -10.33 -8.29
CA ILE A 119 -10.31 -9.58 -8.78
C ILE A 119 -9.09 -9.86 -7.90
N VAL A 120 -9.24 -9.82 -6.57
CA VAL A 120 -8.15 -10.11 -5.62
C VAL A 120 -7.66 -11.54 -5.76
N VAL A 121 -8.56 -12.54 -5.81
CA VAL A 121 -8.16 -13.94 -5.98
C VAL A 121 -7.45 -14.16 -7.31
N LEU A 122 -7.92 -13.55 -8.40
CA LEU A 122 -7.26 -13.63 -9.71
C LEU A 122 -5.87 -12.98 -9.68
N ALA A 123 -5.74 -11.80 -9.06
CA ALA A 123 -4.45 -11.09 -8.96
C ALA A 123 -3.44 -11.91 -8.15
N ILE A 124 -3.85 -12.45 -7.00
CA ILE A 124 -3.00 -13.33 -6.18
C ILE A 124 -2.67 -14.62 -6.94
N SER A 125 -3.67 -15.31 -7.49
CA SER A 125 -3.46 -16.57 -8.21
C SER A 125 -2.51 -16.39 -9.39
N PHE A 126 -2.73 -15.37 -10.21
CA PHE A 126 -1.86 -15.07 -11.34
C PHE A 126 -0.43 -14.79 -10.87
N THR A 127 -0.26 -13.93 -9.86
CA THR A 127 1.05 -13.60 -9.29
C THR A 127 1.79 -14.85 -8.81
N ILE A 128 1.13 -15.70 -8.02
CA ILE A 128 1.80 -16.86 -7.42
C ILE A 128 2.12 -17.91 -8.49
N ILE A 129 1.19 -18.20 -9.40
CA ILE A 129 1.42 -19.17 -10.47
C ILE A 129 2.56 -18.69 -11.38
N SER A 130 2.51 -17.45 -11.86
CA SER A 130 3.51 -16.95 -12.81
C SER A 130 4.90 -16.85 -12.19
N LEU A 131 5.01 -16.33 -10.96
CA LEU A 131 6.29 -16.21 -10.28
C LEU A 131 6.83 -17.56 -9.84
N MET A 132 5.98 -18.52 -9.46
CA MET A 132 6.42 -19.89 -9.19
C MET A 132 6.98 -20.57 -10.43
N VAL A 133 6.33 -20.39 -11.59
CA VAL A 133 6.86 -20.89 -12.86
C VAL A 133 8.23 -20.28 -13.16
N MET A 134 8.41 -18.98 -12.94
CA MET A 134 9.71 -18.32 -13.10
C MET A 134 10.77 -18.78 -12.09
N LEU A 135 10.36 -19.08 -10.86
CA LEU A 135 11.25 -19.59 -9.82
C LEU A 135 11.77 -20.99 -10.17
N LEU A 136 10.87 -21.87 -10.62
CA LEU A 136 11.18 -23.27 -10.95
C LEU A 136 11.86 -23.42 -12.32
N PHE A 137 11.54 -22.53 -13.28
CA PHE A 137 12.04 -22.57 -14.66
C PHE A 137 12.60 -21.20 -15.08
N PRO A 138 13.75 -20.77 -14.50
CA PRO A 138 14.27 -19.42 -14.69
C PRO A 138 14.68 -19.08 -16.14
N GLY A 139 14.90 -20.09 -16.98
CA GLY A 139 15.20 -19.93 -18.42
C GLY A 139 13.99 -19.97 -19.35
N LEU A 140 12.76 -20.06 -18.83
CA LEU A 140 11.55 -20.20 -19.65
C LEU A 140 11.29 -18.97 -20.53
N ILE A 141 11.63 -17.78 -20.03
CA ILE A 141 11.48 -16.52 -20.77
C ILE A 141 12.90 -15.95 -21.02
N PRO A 142 13.46 -16.09 -22.23
CA PRO A 142 14.88 -15.81 -22.50
C PRO A 142 15.35 -14.39 -22.19
N PHE A 143 14.43 -13.41 -22.22
CA PHE A 143 14.72 -11.99 -21.99
C PHE A 143 14.37 -11.51 -20.58
N VAL A 144 13.96 -12.41 -19.69
CA VAL A 144 13.72 -12.10 -18.27
C VAL A 144 14.79 -12.79 -17.45
N ASN A 145 15.49 -12.03 -16.61
CA ASN A 145 16.38 -12.58 -15.59
C ASN A 145 15.67 -12.56 -14.22
N PRO A 146 15.19 -13.71 -13.74
CA PRO A 146 14.45 -13.78 -12.47
C PRO A 146 15.32 -13.62 -11.23
N TRP A 147 16.64 -13.58 -11.35
CA TRP A 147 17.57 -13.50 -10.22
C TRP A 147 18.41 -12.21 -10.28
N TYR A 148 18.13 -11.30 -9.36
CA TYR A 148 18.91 -10.09 -9.14
C TYR A 148 20.18 -10.42 -8.33
N GLY A 149 21.35 -10.12 -8.91
CA GLY A 149 22.65 -10.41 -8.30
C GLY A 149 22.89 -11.89 -8.02
N GLY A 150 22.18 -12.80 -8.70
CA GLY A 150 22.28 -14.25 -8.52
C GLY A 150 21.67 -14.82 -7.24
N ILE A 151 21.30 -13.98 -6.27
CA ILE A 151 20.86 -14.41 -4.93
C ILE A 151 19.45 -13.95 -4.53
N ARG A 152 18.90 -12.93 -5.20
CA ARG A 152 17.60 -12.35 -4.84
C ARG A 152 16.60 -12.60 -5.96
N PHE A 153 15.51 -13.30 -5.67
CA PHE A 153 14.46 -13.52 -6.65
C PHE A 153 13.72 -12.21 -6.96
N ALA A 154 13.76 -11.80 -8.22
CA ALA A 154 13.11 -10.60 -8.74
C ALA A 154 12.04 -10.93 -9.80
N GLY A 155 11.90 -12.19 -10.22
CA GLY A 155 10.90 -12.60 -11.20
C GLY A 155 10.98 -11.76 -12.48
N TRP A 156 9.90 -11.10 -12.86
CA TRP A 156 9.87 -10.18 -14.01
C TRP A 156 10.24 -8.72 -13.68
N ALA A 157 10.64 -8.43 -12.45
CA ALA A 157 10.99 -7.08 -12.01
C ALA A 157 12.51 -6.86 -12.07
N LYS A 158 12.94 -5.64 -12.39
CA LYS A 158 14.35 -5.22 -12.35
C LYS A 158 14.88 -5.13 -10.91
N ASN A 159 13.99 -5.04 -9.92
CA ASN A 159 14.35 -4.92 -8.51
C ASN A 159 13.50 -5.88 -7.66
N PRO A 160 14.12 -6.73 -6.82
CA PRO A 160 13.39 -7.69 -5.98
C PRO A 160 12.40 -7.01 -5.01
N ASN A 161 12.66 -5.75 -4.62
CA ASN A 161 11.73 -5.01 -3.76
C ASN A 161 10.40 -4.66 -4.45
N GLN A 162 10.33 -4.67 -5.79
CA GLN A 162 9.07 -4.49 -6.51
C GLN A 162 8.17 -5.73 -6.39
N ILE A 163 8.77 -6.94 -6.45
CA ILE A 163 8.06 -8.19 -6.13
C ILE A 163 7.73 -8.23 -4.64
N ALA A 164 8.62 -7.75 -3.78
CA ALA A 164 8.35 -7.66 -2.35
C ALA A 164 7.14 -6.77 -2.04
N LEU A 165 7.03 -5.61 -2.69
CA LEU A 165 5.84 -4.74 -2.61
C LEU A 165 4.59 -5.49 -3.08
N LEU A 166 4.67 -6.22 -4.20
CA LEU A 166 3.56 -7.04 -4.68
C LEU A 166 3.16 -8.10 -3.65
N LEU A 167 4.09 -8.79 -2.99
CA LEU A 167 3.77 -9.86 -2.04
C LEU A 167 3.39 -9.34 -0.63
N SER A 168 3.73 -8.10 -0.29
CA SER A 168 3.61 -7.54 1.07
C SER A 168 2.24 -7.77 1.71
N MET A 169 1.17 -7.57 0.96
CA MET A 169 -0.20 -7.59 1.49
C MET A 169 -0.98 -8.86 1.21
N MET A 170 -0.51 -9.67 0.24
CA MET A 170 -1.24 -10.85 -0.21
C MET A 170 -1.57 -11.86 0.91
N PRO A 171 -0.68 -12.14 1.90
CA PRO A 171 -1.01 -13.05 2.99
C PRO A 171 -2.25 -12.61 3.77
N PHE A 172 -2.34 -11.31 4.07
CA PHE A 172 -3.43 -10.76 4.88
C PHE A 172 -4.73 -10.67 4.10
N LEU A 173 -4.69 -10.30 2.81
CA LEU A 173 -5.88 -10.30 1.95
C LEU A 173 -6.43 -11.72 1.78
N LEU A 174 -5.56 -12.71 1.58
CA LEU A 174 -5.94 -14.11 1.43
C LEU A 174 -6.48 -14.70 2.74
N LEU A 175 -5.88 -14.35 3.88
CA LEU A 175 -6.39 -14.72 5.20
C LEU A 175 -7.76 -14.08 5.49
N HIS A 176 -7.97 -12.84 5.03
CA HIS A 176 -9.28 -12.19 5.13
C HIS A 176 -10.33 -12.96 4.32
N LEU A 177 -10.04 -13.28 3.06
CA LEU A 177 -10.93 -14.06 2.18
C LEU A 177 -11.24 -15.46 2.77
N LEU A 178 -10.23 -16.13 3.32
CA LEU A 178 -10.38 -17.43 4.00
C LEU A 178 -11.35 -17.39 5.18
N ASN A 179 -11.35 -16.29 5.94
CA ASN A 179 -12.14 -16.16 7.17
C ASN A 179 -13.53 -15.57 6.95
N HIS A 180 -13.80 -14.95 5.80
CA HIS A 180 -15.01 -14.17 5.60
C HIS A 180 -16.13 -14.92 4.85
N GLU A 181 -15.79 -15.95 4.08
CA GLU A 181 -16.75 -16.71 3.27
C GLU A 181 -16.73 -18.21 3.62
N ARG A 182 -17.89 -18.86 3.56
CA ARG A 182 -17.95 -20.33 3.61
C ARG A 182 -17.46 -20.87 2.27
N HIS A 183 -16.29 -21.46 2.28
CA HIS A 183 -15.65 -22.05 1.10
C HIS A 183 -15.89 -23.56 1.03
N ASN A 184 -15.98 -24.09 -0.19
CA ASN A 184 -15.84 -25.53 -0.38
C ASN A 184 -14.37 -25.95 -0.10
N GLN A 185 -14.15 -27.24 0.14
CA GLN A 185 -12.82 -27.75 0.51
C GLN A 185 -11.76 -27.45 -0.57
N LEU A 186 -12.14 -27.48 -1.86
CA LEU A 186 -11.24 -27.17 -2.97
C LEU A 186 -10.76 -25.70 -2.92
N THR A 187 -11.65 -24.73 -2.72
CA THR A 187 -11.29 -23.31 -2.63
C THR A 187 -10.43 -23.05 -1.40
N ARG A 188 -10.73 -23.70 -0.27
CA ARG A 188 -9.91 -23.62 0.94
C ARG A 188 -8.50 -24.16 0.71
N ASN A 189 -8.37 -25.34 0.09
CA ASN A 189 -7.08 -25.94 -0.25
C ASN A 189 -6.30 -25.06 -1.23
N TRP A 190 -6.99 -24.46 -2.21
CA TRP A 190 -6.39 -23.51 -3.15
C TRP A 190 -5.80 -22.29 -2.43
N TYR A 191 -6.54 -21.68 -1.51
CA TYR A 191 -6.03 -20.55 -0.72
C TYR A 191 -4.86 -20.95 0.19
N ILE A 192 -4.87 -22.14 0.77
CA ILE A 192 -3.72 -22.65 1.54
C ILE A 192 -2.48 -22.82 0.64
N LEU A 193 -2.66 -23.37 -0.56
CA LEU A 193 -1.58 -23.52 -1.53
C LEU A 193 -1.01 -22.15 -1.95
N LEU A 194 -1.87 -21.16 -2.19
CA LEU A 194 -1.46 -19.79 -2.49
C LEU A 194 -0.70 -19.15 -1.32
N MET A 195 -1.13 -19.34 -0.06
CA MET A 195 -0.40 -18.87 1.13
C MET A 195 1.02 -19.46 1.22
N PHE A 196 1.15 -20.74 0.91
CA PHE A 196 2.45 -21.41 0.87
C PHE A 196 3.32 -20.84 -0.26
N GLY A 197 2.75 -20.63 -1.44
CA GLY A 197 3.42 -20.01 -2.57
C GLY A 197 3.89 -18.58 -2.28
N ILE A 198 3.05 -17.77 -1.63
CA ILE A 198 3.41 -16.41 -1.20
C ILE A 198 4.63 -16.47 -0.28
N SER A 199 4.62 -17.36 0.71
CA SER A 199 5.72 -17.51 1.68
C SER A 199 7.03 -17.84 0.97
N ILE A 200 7.06 -18.86 0.09
CA ILE A 200 8.27 -19.24 -0.66
C ILE A 200 8.79 -18.06 -1.47
N LEU A 201 7.94 -17.43 -2.31
CA LEU A 201 8.37 -16.31 -3.16
C LEU A 201 8.87 -15.14 -2.32
N GLY A 202 8.17 -14.82 -1.23
CA GLY A 202 8.54 -13.72 -0.34
C GLY A 202 9.91 -13.92 0.27
N PHE A 203 10.21 -15.11 0.79
CA PHE A 203 11.55 -15.44 1.31
C PHE A 203 12.61 -15.40 0.20
N SER A 204 12.30 -15.90 -1.00
CA SER A 204 13.22 -15.87 -2.14
C SER A 204 13.59 -14.44 -2.59
N THR A 205 12.74 -13.42 -2.35
CA THR A 205 13.10 -12.02 -2.67
C THR A 205 14.27 -11.48 -1.84
N ASN A 206 14.54 -12.07 -0.67
CA ASN A 206 15.51 -11.55 0.30
C ASN A 206 15.32 -10.04 0.55
N SER A 207 14.07 -9.60 0.74
CA SER A 207 13.73 -8.20 1.07
C SER A 207 13.51 -8.06 2.57
N ASP A 208 14.36 -7.30 3.25
CA ASP A 208 14.23 -7.10 4.71
C ASP A 208 12.98 -6.30 5.05
N ALA A 209 12.60 -5.33 4.20
CA ALA A 209 11.35 -4.58 4.35
C ALA A 209 10.12 -5.51 4.35
N LEU A 210 10.10 -6.53 3.48
CA LEU A 210 9.02 -7.52 3.45
C LEU A 210 9.01 -8.40 4.71
N LYS A 211 10.17 -8.93 5.10
CA LYS A 211 10.31 -9.77 6.30
C LYS A 211 9.82 -9.01 7.54
N VAL A 212 10.27 -7.76 7.72
CA VAL A 212 9.83 -6.89 8.82
C VAL A 212 8.33 -6.65 8.76
N ALA A 213 7.79 -6.28 7.60
CA ALA A 213 6.35 -6.04 7.43
C ALA A 213 5.49 -7.27 7.77
N TRP A 214 5.93 -8.46 7.39
CA TRP A 214 5.24 -9.72 7.72
C TRP A 214 5.36 -10.11 9.17
N ILE A 215 6.56 -10.03 9.76
CA ILE A 215 6.79 -10.37 11.17
C ILE A 215 5.95 -9.46 12.06
N VAL A 216 6.04 -8.13 11.85
CA VAL A 216 5.25 -7.15 12.61
C VAL A 216 3.75 -7.39 12.43
N GLY A 217 3.31 -7.62 11.19
CA GLY A 217 1.90 -7.92 10.90
C GLY A 217 1.41 -9.19 11.63
N ILE A 218 2.13 -10.30 11.51
CA ILE A 218 1.77 -11.58 12.15
C ILE A 218 1.77 -11.45 13.68
N LEU A 219 2.75 -10.76 14.27
CA LEU A 219 2.80 -10.51 15.71
C LEU A 219 1.58 -9.71 16.18
N ILE A 220 1.26 -8.60 15.52
CA ILE A 220 0.09 -7.78 15.86
C ILE A 220 -1.21 -8.58 15.69
N LEU A 221 -1.35 -9.32 14.60
CA LEU A 221 -2.54 -10.17 14.39
C LEU A 221 -2.67 -11.23 15.48
N SER A 222 -1.57 -11.88 15.86
CA SER A 222 -1.55 -12.90 16.90
C SER A 222 -1.92 -12.32 18.26
N LEU A 223 -1.36 -11.16 18.63
CA LEU A 223 -1.69 -10.44 19.85
C LEU A 223 -3.18 -10.04 19.89
N LEU A 224 -3.71 -9.50 18.80
CA LEU A 224 -5.10 -9.08 18.71
C LEU A 224 -6.08 -10.26 18.73
N LYS A 225 -5.74 -11.37 18.06
CA LYS A 225 -6.53 -12.61 18.10
C LYS A 225 -6.48 -13.27 19.47
N PHE A 226 -5.32 -13.27 20.12
CA PHE A 226 -5.18 -13.76 21.50
C PHE A 226 -6.01 -12.91 22.45
N ASN A 227 -5.97 -11.57 22.33
CA ASN A 227 -6.82 -10.69 23.11
C ASN A 227 -8.32 -10.97 22.88
N GLN A 228 -8.76 -11.13 21.62
CA GLN A 228 -10.14 -11.53 21.32
C GLN A 228 -10.51 -12.87 21.98
N PHE A 229 -9.64 -13.88 21.88
CA PHE A 229 -9.85 -15.17 22.51
C PHE A 229 -10.02 -15.05 24.02
N ILE A 230 -9.09 -14.37 24.69
CA ILE A 230 -9.10 -14.16 26.14
C ILE A 230 -10.33 -13.36 26.59
N SER A 231 -10.72 -12.33 25.83
CA SER A 231 -11.88 -11.50 26.15
C SER A 231 -13.20 -12.29 26.23
N ASN A 232 -13.30 -13.44 25.55
CA ASN A 232 -14.47 -14.31 25.61
C ASN A 232 -14.61 -15.08 26.93
N TYR A 233 -13.52 -15.22 27.71
CA TYR A 233 -13.51 -15.97 28.97
C TYR A 233 -13.57 -15.08 30.21
N ILE A 234 -13.58 -13.76 30.02
CA ILE A 234 -13.33 -12.78 31.06
C ILE A 234 -14.52 -11.83 31.19
N SER A 235 -14.88 -11.47 32.44
CA SER A 235 -15.99 -10.56 32.71
C SER A 235 -15.73 -9.14 32.18
N LYS A 236 -16.79 -8.36 31.89
CA LYS A 236 -16.67 -6.98 31.38
C LYS A 236 -15.80 -6.06 32.27
N SER A 237 -15.83 -6.23 33.59
CA SER A 237 -14.99 -5.45 34.51
C SER A 237 -13.50 -5.79 34.35
N GLN A 238 -13.18 -7.05 34.10
CA GLN A 238 -11.82 -7.52 33.84
C GLN A 238 -11.34 -7.18 32.42
N GLN A 239 -12.24 -7.04 31.43
CA GLN A 239 -11.91 -6.53 30.09
C GLN A 239 -11.39 -5.08 30.12
N LEU A 240 -11.96 -4.22 30.98
CA LEU A 240 -11.44 -2.85 31.18
C LEU A 240 -10.02 -2.87 31.76
N TYR A 241 -9.74 -3.79 32.68
CA TYR A 241 -8.40 -3.97 33.25
C TYR A 241 -7.39 -4.46 32.20
N GLN A 242 -7.79 -5.36 31.30
CA GLN A 242 -6.95 -5.78 30.18
C GLN A 242 -6.68 -4.65 29.19
N ALA A 243 -7.70 -3.88 28.82
CA ALA A 243 -7.53 -2.71 27.96
C ALA A 243 -6.56 -1.69 28.58
N PHE A 244 -6.63 -1.50 29.89
CA PHE A 244 -5.68 -0.67 30.64
C PHE A 244 -4.25 -1.23 30.57
N ILE A 245 -4.05 -2.53 30.81
CA ILE A 245 -2.74 -3.19 30.72
C ILE A 245 -2.17 -3.09 29.30
N TYR A 246 -2.97 -3.36 28.26
CA TYR A 246 -2.50 -3.24 26.87
C TYR A 246 -2.18 -1.80 26.49
N SER A 247 -2.97 -0.83 26.93
CA SER A 247 -2.66 0.60 26.77
C SER A 247 -1.34 0.94 27.48
N LEU A 248 -1.11 0.42 28.69
CA LEU A 248 0.13 0.66 29.42
C LEU A 248 1.33 0.03 28.71
N LEU A 249 1.25 -1.24 28.32
CA LEU A 249 2.30 -1.94 27.57
C LEU A 249 2.60 -1.24 26.25
N PHE A 250 1.58 -0.81 25.51
CA PHE A 250 1.75 -0.07 24.26
C PHE A 250 2.46 1.28 24.52
N ARG A 251 2.04 2.05 25.53
CA ARG A 251 2.71 3.30 25.91
C ARG A 251 4.16 3.07 26.31
N THR A 252 4.45 2.00 27.07
CA THR A 252 5.81 1.63 27.47
C THR A 252 6.66 1.23 26.26
N LEU A 253 6.13 0.43 25.34
CA LEU A 253 6.80 0.07 24.09
C LEU A 253 7.09 1.31 23.22
N MET A 254 6.11 2.21 23.09
CA MET A 254 6.30 3.47 22.37
C MET A 254 7.35 4.36 23.04
N LEU A 255 7.36 4.43 24.37
CA LEU A 255 8.37 5.17 25.13
C LEU A 255 9.77 4.55 24.91
N LEU A 256 9.90 3.23 25.02
CA LEU A 256 11.16 2.51 24.80
C LEU A 256 11.65 2.67 23.36
N ALA A 257 10.76 2.60 22.37
CA ALA A 257 11.10 2.88 20.98
C ALA A 257 11.58 4.32 20.82
N THR A 258 10.90 5.29 21.44
CA THR A 258 11.29 6.71 21.38
C THR A 258 12.66 6.94 22.03
N VAL A 259 12.87 6.43 23.24
CA VAL A 259 14.16 6.50 23.96
C VAL A 259 15.25 5.79 23.17
N GLY A 260 14.97 4.60 22.62
CA GLY A 260 15.89 3.86 21.77
C GLY A 260 16.28 4.63 20.51
N THR A 261 15.32 5.28 19.84
CA THR A 261 15.61 6.13 18.67
C THR A 261 16.40 7.38 19.03
N LEU A 262 16.13 8.02 20.18
CA LEU A 262 16.88 9.20 20.64
C LEU A 262 18.30 8.84 21.05
N TYR A 263 18.48 7.72 21.76
CA TYR A 263 19.78 7.18 22.14
C TYR A 263 20.59 6.81 20.89
N PHE A 264 19.98 6.10 19.95
CA PHE A 264 20.61 5.73 18.68
C PHE A 264 20.97 6.96 17.85
N TYR A 265 20.08 7.96 17.76
CA TYR A 265 20.36 9.22 17.07
C TYR A 265 21.56 9.98 17.67
N HIS A 266 21.64 10.06 19.01
CA HIS A 266 22.75 10.72 19.69
C HIS A 266 24.07 9.98 19.47
N HIS A 267 24.06 8.65 19.57
CA HIS A 267 25.29 7.86 19.42
C HIS A 267 25.76 7.77 17.96
N GLN A 268 24.83 7.78 17.00
CA GLN A 268 25.17 7.75 15.59
C GLN A 268 25.64 9.11 15.06
N GLN A 269 25.21 10.24 15.65
CA GLN A 269 25.84 11.54 15.39
C GLN A 269 27.33 11.47 15.74
N GLU A 270 27.71 10.85 16.86
CA GLU A 270 29.11 10.68 17.25
C GLU A 270 29.87 9.72 16.31
N GLU A 271 29.24 8.62 15.88
CA GLU A 271 29.86 7.67 14.94
C GLU A 271 29.91 8.15 13.48
N LEU A 272 28.97 8.97 13.00
CA LEU A 272 28.99 9.51 11.63
C LEU A 272 30.18 10.45 11.43
N TYR A 273 30.56 11.24 12.45
CA TYR A 273 31.79 12.04 12.42
C TYR A 273 33.07 11.18 12.42
N VAL A 274 33.02 9.93 12.89
CA VAL A 274 34.18 9.03 12.99
C VAL A 274 34.26 8.06 11.80
N ASN A 275 33.11 7.64 11.23
CA ASN A 275 33.03 6.62 10.18
C ASN A 275 33.01 7.17 8.75
N GLU A 276 32.82 8.49 8.53
CA GLU A 276 33.17 9.13 7.25
C GLU A 276 34.64 8.91 6.86
N ALA A 277 35.49 8.49 7.81
CA ALA A 277 36.88 8.16 7.56
C ALA A 277 37.15 6.69 7.18
N TYR A 278 36.26 5.71 7.40
CA TYR A 278 36.73 4.30 7.33
C TYR A 278 35.86 3.15 6.81
N ASN A 279 34.54 3.22 6.54
CA ASN A 279 33.85 2.05 5.93
C ASN A 279 32.55 2.40 5.17
N GLU A 280 32.56 2.20 3.84
CA GLU A 280 31.43 2.41 2.91
C GLU A 280 30.43 1.23 2.81
N ASP A 281 30.61 0.15 3.58
CA ASP A 281 30.05 -1.16 3.18
C ASP A 281 28.75 -1.63 3.87
N SER A 282 28.11 -0.84 4.75
CA SER A 282 26.83 -1.27 5.35
C SER A 282 25.61 -0.58 4.69
N GLN A 283 24.81 -1.35 3.96
CA GLN A 283 23.58 -0.88 3.30
C GLN A 283 22.58 -0.20 4.27
N GLU A 284 22.66 -0.52 5.57
CA GLU A 284 21.84 0.07 6.63
C GLU A 284 22.27 1.50 6.99
N SER A 285 23.57 1.77 7.09
CA SER A 285 24.08 3.12 7.42
C SER A 285 23.70 4.12 6.32
N VAL A 286 23.77 3.71 5.05
CA VAL A 286 23.37 4.52 3.90
C VAL A 286 21.91 4.96 3.97
N ARG A 287 20.99 4.05 4.37
CA ARG A 287 19.57 4.39 4.48
C ARG A 287 19.31 5.43 5.56
N PHE A 288 19.99 5.31 6.70
CA PHE A 288 19.83 6.26 7.78
C PHE A 288 20.35 7.66 7.39
N THR A 289 21.50 7.73 6.71
CA THR A 289 22.02 8.98 6.13
C THR A 289 21.02 9.60 5.17
N LEU A 290 20.42 8.81 4.27
CA LEU A 290 19.37 9.27 3.37
C LEU A 290 18.11 9.72 4.12
N TRP A 291 17.78 9.14 5.29
CA TRP A 291 16.67 9.60 6.12
C TRP A 291 16.98 10.93 6.80
N ILE A 292 18.18 11.08 7.37
CA ILE A 292 18.62 12.34 7.98
C ILE A 292 18.58 13.46 6.94
N HIS A 293 19.22 13.27 5.78
CA HIS A 293 19.25 14.29 4.74
C HIS A 293 17.86 14.57 4.15
N GLY A 294 16.99 13.56 4.07
CA GLY A 294 15.58 13.75 3.73
C GLY A 294 14.85 14.62 4.76
N ILE A 295 15.03 14.36 6.06
CA ILE A 295 14.45 15.17 7.14
C ILE A 295 15.00 16.59 7.12
N MET A 296 16.29 16.76 6.88
CA MET A 296 16.91 18.08 6.72
C MET A 296 16.31 18.83 5.53
N ALA A 297 16.05 18.16 4.40
CA ALA A 297 15.40 18.78 3.24
C ALA A 297 13.96 19.26 3.53
N ILE A 298 13.23 18.62 4.46
CA ILE A 298 11.90 19.09 4.90
C ILE A 298 12.01 20.52 5.49
N SER A 299 13.10 20.83 6.19
CA SER A 299 13.28 22.15 6.81
C SER A 299 13.33 23.31 5.81
N SER A 300 13.67 23.03 4.54
CA SER A 300 13.70 24.02 3.46
C SER A 300 12.31 24.49 3.04
N SER A 301 11.27 23.65 3.18
CA SER A 301 9.88 24.02 2.94
C SER A 301 8.93 23.14 3.77
N PRO A 302 8.78 23.43 5.08
CA PRO A 302 8.11 22.51 6.01
C PRO A 302 6.61 22.33 5.74
N VAL A 303 5.93 23.36 5.24
CA VAL A 303 4.47 23.39 5.12
C VAL A 303 3.99 22.70 3.85
N PHE A 304 4.55 23.10 2.70
CA PHE A 304 4.12 22.64 1.37
C PHE A 304 5.13 21.72 0.67
N GLY A 305 6.34 21.55 1.21
CA GLY A 305 7.38 20.75 0.60
C GLY A 305 8.01 21.43 -0.62
N LEU A 306 8.73 20.64 -1.41
CA LEU A 306 9.52 21.08 -2.56
C LEU A 306 8.91 20.64 -3.90
N GLY A 307 7.70 20.07 -3.88
CA GLY A 307 7.01 19.56 -5.05
C GLY A 307 7.43 18.15 -5.44
N PRO A 308 6.94 17.60 -6.57
CA PRO A 308 7.29 16.25 -7.01
C PRO A 308 8.80 16.12 -7.24
N GLY A 309 9.39 15.03 -6.77
CA GLY A 309 10.82 14.79 -6.97
C GLY A 309 11.47 14.05 -5.81
N VAL A 310 12.79 14.04 -5.83
CA VAL A 310 13.62 13.44 -4.78
C VAL A 310 14.59 14.49 -4.25
N TYR A 311 14.68 14.59 -2.91
CA TYR A 311 15.32 15.72 -2.23
C TYR A 311 16.28 15.31 -1.11
N SER A 312 16.61 14.02 -0.98
CA SER A 312 17.68 13.56 -0.08
C SER A 312 19.04 13.52 -0.80
N GLY A 313 20.07 13.01 -0.12
CA GLY A 313 21.41 12.83 -0.68
C GLY A 313 22.34 11.98 0.18
N MET A 314 23.46 11.56 -0.40
CA MET A 314 24.49 10.80 0.30
C MET A 314 25.34 11.68 1.22
N THR A 315 25.65 12.89 0.77
CA THR A 315 26.54 13.84 1.47
C THR A 315 25.83 15.10 1.97
N GLY A 316 24.53 15.23 1.72
CA GLY A 316 23.72 16.37 2.17
C GLY A 316 22.29 16.35 1.62
N PRO A 317 21.42 17.27 2.07
CA PRO A 317 20.07 17.40 1.53
C PRO A 317 20.07 17.96 0.09
N LEU A 318 18.97 17.80 -0.63
CA LEU A 318 18.70 18.38 -1.96
C LEU A 318 19.60 17.85 -3.10
N LEU A 319 20.19 16.66 -2.95
CA LEU A 319 21.11 16.08 -3.95
C LEU A 319 20.43 15.09 -4.92
N ASN A 320 19.10 15.11 -5.02
CA ASN A 320 18.33 14.25 -5.92
C ASN A 320 18.40 12.73 -5.61
N PHE A 321 18.45 12.35 -4.34
CA PHE A 321 18.31 10.95 -3.92
C PHE A 321 16.97 10.71 -3.23
N GLU A 322 16.43 9.50 -3.40
CA GLU A 322 15.29 9.01 -2.61
C GLU A 322 15.75 8.75 -1.17
N ALA A 323 14.94 9.13 -0.19
CA ALA A 323 15.13 8.69 1.19
C ALA A 323 14.83 7.19 1.35
N HIS A 324 14.15 6.58 0.38
CA HIS A 324 13.62 5.21 0.47
C HIS A 324 12.75 5.05 1.72
N ASN A 325 11.90 6.05 1.98
CA ASN A 325 10.92 6.00 3.06
C ASN A 325 9.75 6.88 2.63
N THR A 326 8.59 6.26 2.41
CA THR A 326 7.41 6.96 1.90
C THR A 326 7.03 8.16 2.76
N PHE A 327 7.15 8.09 4.08
CA PHE A 327 6.79 9.20 4.94
C PHE A 327 7.76 10.38 4.76
N ILE A 328 9.06 10.11 4.67
CA ILE A 328 10.07 11.16 4.47
C ILE A 328 9.98 11.71 3.05
N ASP A 329 10.01 10.85 2.02
CA ASP A 329 9.94 11.24 0.61
C ASP A 329 8.64 12.00 0.29
N TRP A 330 7.51 11.58 0.87
CA TRP A 330 6.26 12.30 0.67
C TRP A 330 6.26 13.64 1.39
N THR A 331 6.83 13.75 2.59
CA THR A 331 6.91 15.01 3.33
C THR A 331 7.87 16.00 2.70
N THR A 332 9.00 15.55 2.13
CA THR A 332 9.88 16.45 1.37
C THR A 332 9.18 16.99 0.13
N CYS A 333 8.37 16.16 -0.55
CA CYS A 333 7.61 16.61 -1.72
C CYS A 333 6.43 17.53 -1.39
N SER A 334 5.66 17.20 -0.36
CA SER A 334 4.33 17.77 -0.12
C SER A 334 4.18 18.48 1.22
N GLY A 335 5.25 18.56 2.01
CA GLY A 335 5.29 19.18 3.32
C GLY A 335 4.41 18.49 4.36
N ALA A 336 4.28 19.14 5.51
CA ALA A 336 3.44 18.67 6.60
C ALA A 336 1.97 18.50 6.19
N ILE A 337 1.46 19.34 5.28
CA ILE A 337 0.07 19.24 4.79
C ILE A 337 -0.16 17.91 4.07
N GLY A 338 0.72 17.54 3.14
CA GLY A 338 0.59 16.28 2.43
C GLY A 338 0.84 15.07 3.33
N LEU A 339 1.78 15.16 4.28
CA LEU A 339 1.98 14.11 5.29
C LEU A 339 0.73 13.89 6.14
N ILE A 340 0.14 14.95 6.69
CA ILE A 340 -1.09 14.88 7.48
C ILE A 340 -2.21 14.26 6.66
N SER A 341 -2.38 14.68 5.40
CA SER A 341 -3.37 14.11 4.48
C SER A 341 -3.17 12.60 4.28
N TYR A 342 -1.92 12.17 4.05
CA TYR A 342 -1.58 10.76 3.86
C TYR A 342 -1.80 9.91 5.13
N VAL A 343 -1.30 10.36 6.27
CA VAL A 343 -1.49 9.68 7.56
C VAL A 343 -2.97 9.63 7.94
N SER A 344 -3.74 10.69 7.64
CA SER A 344 -5.19 10.72 7.85
C SER A 344 -5.91 9.70 6.97
N LEU A 345 -5.50 9.51 5.71
CA LEU A 345 -6.04 8.48 4.84
C LEU A 345 -5.79 7.07 5.40
N LEU A 346 -4.53 6.77 5.77
CA LEU A 346 -4.17 5.48 6.39
C LEU A 346 -4.96 5.25 7.69
N GLY A 347 -5.00 6.26 8.55
CA GLY A 347 -5.70 6.23 9.83
C GLY A 347 -7.21 6.04 9.66
N TRP A 348 -7.83 6.69 8.67
CA TRP A 348 -9.24 6.51 8.36
C TRP A 348 -9.54 5.07 7.90
N ILE A 349 -8.69 4.48 7.04
CA ILE A 349 -8.88 3.10 6.59
C ILE A 349 -8.70 2.11 7.74
N ALA A 350 -7.63 2.26 8.51
CA ALA A 350 -7.36 1.44 9.70
C ALA A 350 -8.49 1.55 10.72
N TRP A 351 -9.00 2.76 10.97
CA TRP A 351 -10.10 3.00 11.90
C TRP A 351 -11.38 2.29 11.45
N ASN A 352 -11.72 2.33 10.15
CA ASN A 352 -12.88 1.61 9.65
C ASN A 352 -12.71 0.09 9.75
N ALA A 353 -11.51 -0.43 9.48
CA ALA A 353 -11.20 -1.86 9.65
C ALA A 353 -11.37 -2.30 11.10
N TRP A 354 -10.85 -1.51 12.03
CA TRP A 354 -10.97 -1.73 13.47
C TRP A 354 -12.43 -1.67 13.95
N LYS A 355 -13.14 -0.59 13.59
CA LYS A 355 -14.54 -0.38 13.96
C LYS A 355 -15.45 -1.51 13.49
N ASN A 356 -15.15 -2.11 12.34
CA ASN A 356 -15.89 -3.24 11.79
C ASN A 356 -15.33 -4.61 12.21
N ASN A 357 -14.51 -4.65 13.27
CA ASN A 357 -13.91 -5.87 13.84
C ASN A 357 -13.09 -6.70 12.84
N SER A 358 -12.64 -6.10 11.74
CA SER A 358 -11.83 -6.76 10.72
C SER A 358 -10.35 -6.64 11.07
N ILE A 359 -9.95 -7.36 12.12
CA ILE A 359 -8.58 -7.32 12.67
C ILE A 359 -7.53 -7.66 11.61
N ILE A 360 -7.83 -8.58 10.69
CA ILE A 360 -6.91 -8.98 9.62
C ILE A 360 -6.63 -7.81 8.67
N LEU A 361 -7.67 -7.04 8.31
CA LEU A 361 -7.53 -5.87 7.44
C LEU A 361 -6.83 -4.72 8.16
N PHE A 362 -7.10 -4.54 9.45
CA PHE A 362 -6.37 -3.59 10.29
C PHE A 362 -4.87 -3.92 10.32
N THR A 363 -4.51 -5.18 10.56
CA THR A 363 -3.12 -5.65 10.49
C THR A 363 -2.52 -5.45 9.10
N ALA A 364 -3.28 -5.70 8.04
CA ALA A 364 -2.81 -5.48 6.67
C ALA A 364 -2.35 -4.03 6.49
N ILE A 365 -3.15 -3.04 6.93
CA ILE A 365 -2.75 -1.62 6.85
C ILE A 365 -1.45 -1.34 7.60
N ILE A 366 -1.27 -1.92 8.79
CA ILE A 366 -0.02 -1.77 9.55
C ILE A 366 1.16 -2.39 8.80
N SER A 367 0.96 -3.56 8.17
CA SER A 367 2.00 -4.25 7.41
C SER A 367 2.46 -3.42 6.21
N ILE A 368 1.54 -2.89 5.38
CA ILE A 368 1.93 -2.04 4.25
C ILE A 368 2.52 -0.71 4.71
N ALA A 369 2.04 -0.12 5.81
CA ALA A 369 2.65 1.08 6.39
C ALA A 369 4.09 0.82 6.83
N GLY A 370 4.35 -0.33 7.47
CA GLY A 370 5.69 -0.77 7.85
C GLY A 370 6.60 -1.00 6.64
N PHE A 371 6.10 -1.65 5.59
CA PHE A 371 6.85 -1.78 4.32
C PHE A 371 7.18 -0.42 3.70
N SER A 372 6.23 0.52 3.76
CA SER A 372 6.37 1.88 3.21
C SER A 372 7.41 2.73 3.95
N SER A 373 7.80 2.35 5.17
CA SER A 373 8.91 3.00 5.90
C SER A 373 10.28 2.69 5.28
N PHE A 374 10.39 1.72 4.37
CA PHE A 374 11.65 1.32 3.74
C PHE A 374 11.70 1.54 2.21
N HIS A 375 10.59 2.01 1.63
CA HIS A 375 10.48 2.26 0.20
C HIS A 375 9.53 3.42 -0.07
N TYR A 376 9.74 4.17 -1.17
CA TYR A 376 8.77 5.14 -1.65
C TYR A 376 7.72 4.48 -2.55
N VAL A 377 6.51 4.24 -2.03
CA VAL A 377 5.50 3.39 -2.69
C VAL A 377 4.33 4.14 -3.33
N LEU A 378 4.15 5.44 -3.06
CA LEU A 378 2.95 6.19 -3.47
C LEU A 378 2.76 6.31 -4.99
N ARG A 379 3.84 6.17 -5.75
CA ARG A 379 3.81 6.15 -7.22
C ARG A 379 3.36 4.81 -7.82
N HIS A 380 3.23 3.76 -7.01
CA HIS A 380 2.97 2.41 -7.50
C HIS A 380 1.47 2.08 -7.51
N PRO A 381 0.89 1.67 -8.65
CA PRO A 381 -0.54 1.35 -8.73
C PRO A 381 -0.98 0.20 -7.80
N ILE A 382 -0.11 -0.79 -7.60
CA ILE A 382 -0.37 -1.92 -6.69
C ILE A 382 -0.59 -1.47 -5.24
N PHE A 383 0.10 -0.42 -4.79
CA PHE A 383 -0.10 0.15 -3.45
C PHE A 383 -1.52 0.70 -3.30
N TRP A 384 -1.98 1.48 -4.29
CA TRP A 384 -3.34 2.03 -4.32
C TRP A 384 -4.40 0.94 -4.42
N PHE A 385 -4.16 -0.11 -5.22
CA PHE A 385 -5.05 -1.26 -5.27
C PHE A 385 -5.23 -1.92 -3.91
N TYR A 386 -4.14 -2.15 -3.16
CA TYR A 386 -4.22 -2.72 -1.81
C TYR A 386 -4.95 -1.81 -0.83
N LEU A 387 -4.58 -0.53 -0.81
CA LEU A 387 -5.17 0.43 0.10
C LEU A 387 -6.69 0.55 -0.11
N LEU A 388 -7.11 0.63 -1.38
CA LEU A 388 -8.52 0.77 -1.74
C LEU A 388 -9.31 -0.54 -1.62
N THR A 389 -8.67 -1.70 -1.80
CA THR A 389 -9.29 -3.01 -1.51
C THR A 389 -9.64 -3.10 -0.03
N ILE A 390 -8.71 -2.70 0.84
CA ILE A 390 -8.95 -2.69 2.28
C ILE A 390 -9.99 -1.65 2.66
N ALA A 391 -9.89 -0.42 2.16
CA ALA A 391 -10.89 0.60 2.39
C ALA A 391 -12.29 0.10 2.02
N ARG A 392 -12.40 -0.62 0.90
CA ARG A 392 -13.68 -1.14 0.43
C ARG A 392 -14.26 -2.21 1.35
N TRP A 393 -13.49 -3.23 1.71
CA TRP A 393 -13.96 -4.25 2.66
C TRP A 393 -14.19 -3.68 4.07
N SER A 394 -13.48 -2.60 4.42
CA SER A 394 -13.56 -1.99 5.75
C SER A 394 -14.69 -0.98 5.89
N VAL A 395 -15.13 -0.28 4.84
CA VAL A 395 -16.17 0.77 4.93
C VAL A 395 -17.54 0.22 4.55
N LEU A 396 -17.57 -0.69 3.57
CA LEU A 396 -18.78 -1.34 3.09
C LEU A 396 -18.61 -2.85 3.30
N PRO A 397 -18.63 -3.32 4.56
CA PRO A 397 -18.41 -4.73 4.86
C PRO A 397 -19.41 -5.58 4.09
N LEU A 398 -18.95 -6.72 3.58
CA LEU A 398 -19.85 -7.70 2.98
C LEU A 398 -20.87 -8.10 4.05
N LYS A 399 -22.16 -7.92 3.76
CA LYS A 399 -23.23 -8.28 4.69
C LYS A 399 -23.13 -9.78 4.93
N HIS A 400 -23.02 -10.20 6.20
CA HIS A 400 -23.02 -11.60 6.58
C HIS A 400 -24.17 -12.31 5.86
N ARG A 401 -23.88 -13.39 5.11
CA ARG A 401 -24.93 -14.32 4.68
C ARG A 401 -25.51 -14.92 5.96
N ASP A 402 -26.67 -14.40 6.36
CA ASP A 402 -27.50 -14.99 7.39
C ASP A 402 -27.77 -16.45 6.99
N GLU A 403 -27.93 -17.35 7.96
CA GLU A 403 -28.02 -18.81 7.74
C GLU A 403 -29.19 -19.23 6.81
N ARG A 404 -30.02 -18.28 6.38
CA ARG A 404 -31.19 -18.47 5.51
C ARG A 404 -30.92 -18.24 4.01
N GLY A 405 -29.67 -18.03 3.59
CA GLY A 405 -29.28 -18.17 2.18
C GLY A 405 -29.79 -17.10 1.20
N ASN A 406 -30.41 -16.01 1.64
CA ASN A 406 -30.81 -14.92 0.74
C ASN A 406 -29.63 -13.96 0.50
N SER A 407 -28.92 -14.08 -0.63
CA SER A 407 -27.96 -13.05 -1.06
C SER A 407 -28.02 -12.76 -2.55
N ASN A 408 -28.17 -11.46 -2.85
CA ASN A 408 -27.52 -10.68 -3.93
C ASN A 408 -28.41 -9.54 -4.44
N ALA A 409 -29.75 -9.65 -4.34
CA ALA A 409 -30.65 -8.56 -4.74
C ALA A 409 -30.79 -7.45 -3.67
N GLN A 410 -30.65 -7.81 -2.39
CA GLN A 410 -30.96 -6.91 -1.27
C GLN A 410 -29.88 -5.87 -1.02
N THR A 411 -28.61 -6.14 -1.35
CA THR A 411 -27.50 -5.21 -1.12
C THR A 411 -27.55 -3.99 -2.04
N LEU A 412 -27.96 -4.17 -3.31
CA LEU A 412 -28.17 -3.07 -4.25
C LEU A 412 -29.44 -2.29 -3.91
N GLN A 413 -30.51 -2.98 -3.50
CA GLN A 413 -31.73 -2.35 -3.01
C GLN A 413 -31.43 -1.50 -1.76
N ASP A 414 -30.63 -2.02 -0.81
CA ASP A 414 -30.25 -1.33 0.42
C ASP A 414 -29.32 -0.14 0.16
N LEU A 415 -28.34 -0.26 -0.75
CA LEU A 415 -27.49 0.87 -1.18
C LEU A 415 -28.31 1.96 -1.89
N ARG A 416 -29.26 1.56 -2.74
CA ARG A 416 -30.18 2.46 -3.43
C ARG A 416 -31.15 3.13 -2.44
N ASN A 417 -31.69 2.38 -1.48
CA ASN A 417 -32.59 2.86 -0.44
C ASN A 417 -31.88 3.77 0.56
N TRP A 418 -30.62 3.48 0.91
CA TRP A 418 -29.77 4.35 1.72
C TRP A 418 -29.47 5.68 1.01
N HIS A 419 -29.24 5.65 -0.31
CA HIS A 419 -29.09 6.87 -1.10
C HIS A 419 -30.39 7.69 -1.16
N ILE A 420 -31.53 7.04 -1.35
CA ILE A 420 -32.85 7.70 -1.43
C ILE A 420 -33.24 8.34 -0.10
N SER A 421 -32.96 7.68 1.04
CA SER A 421 -33.33 8.20 2.36
C SER A 421 -32.53 9.44 2.78
N ARG A 422 -31.25 9.54 2.41
CA ARG A 422 -30.43 10.73 2.69
C ARG A 422 -30.72 11.93 1.79
N VAL A 423 -31.04 11.71 0.52
CA VAL A 423 -31.41 12.80 -0.40
C VAL A 423 -32.75 13.44 0.01
N ARG A 424 -33.64 12.68 0.65
CA ARG A 424 -34.89 13.20 1.23
C ARG A 424 -34.73 13.94 2.56
N GLN A 425 -33.59 13.83 3.24
CA GLN A 425 -33.32 14.56 4.49
C GLN A 425 -32.54 15.86 4.26
N THR A 426 -32.09 16.12 3.03
CA THR A 426 -31.28 17.30 2.65
C THR A 426 -32.01 18.23 1.68
N ARG A 427 -33.30 17.99 1.45
CA ARG A 427 -34.31 18.90 0.89
C ARG A 427 -35.41 19.04 1.93
#